data_AF-A0A0A6NXQ8-F1
#
_entry.id   AF-A0A0A6NXQ8-F1
#
_cell.length_a   1.000
_cell.length_b   1.000
_cell.length_c   1.000
_cell.angle_alpha   90.00
_cell.angle_beta   90.00
_cell.angle_gamma   90.00
#
_symmetry.space_group_name_H-M   'P 1'
#
loop_
_entity.id
_entity.type
_entity.pdbx_description
1 polymer ?
#
loop_
_entity_poly.entity_id
_entity_poly.type
_entity_poly.pdbx_seq_one_letter_code
_entity_poly.pdbx_strand_id
1 'polypeptide(L)' 'MPRKRIIAKRVILPDPKYGDETIAKFINIVMKNGKKSVAEGIVYGALA' A
#
# COMPACT_ATOMS: atom_id res chain seq x y z
N MET A 1 7.41 9.36 18.01
CA MET A 1 8.27 8.25 18.50
C MET A 1 7.91 7.98 19.96
N PRO A 2 7.27 6.85 20.29
CA PRO A 2 6.81 6.61 21.65
C PRO A 2 7.72 5.66 22.44
N ARG A 3 8.04 6.01 23.68
CA ARG A 3 8.70 5.10 24.65
C ARG A 3 7.75 4.18 25.42
N LYS A 4 6.45 4.46 25.50
CA LYS A 4 5.47 3.66 26.29
C LYS A 4 4.03 3.62 25.74
N ARG A 5 3.77 4.11 24.52
CA ARG A 5 2.41 4.17 23.95
C ARG A 5 2.25 3.21 22.78
N ILE A 6 1.25 2.34 22.86
CA ILE A 6 0.82 1.46 21.75
C ILE A 6 0.24 2.36 20.65
N ILE A 7 0.88 2.38 19.49
CA ILE A 7 0.39 3.12 18.32
C ILE A 7 -0.70 2.29 17.65
N ALA A 8 -1.87 2.90 17.42
CA ALA A 8 -2.90 2.29 16.61
C ALA A 8 -2.39 2.07 15.17
N LYS A 9 -2.66 0.89 14.61
CA LYS A 9 -2.32 0.60 13.21
C LYS A 9 -3.11 1.57 12.31
N ARG A 10 -2.43 2.18 11.34
CA ARG A 10 -3.08 3.00 10.33
C ARG A 10 -3.98 2.10 9.46
N VAL A 11 -5.24 2.49 9.32
CA VAL A 11 -6.17 1.83 8.40
C VAL A 11 -5.82 2.26 6.98
N ILE A 12 -5.80 1.31 6.07
CA ILE A 12 -5.41 1.51 4.67
C ILE A 12 -6.66 1.26 3.85
N LEU A 13 -6.93 2.13 2.89
CA LEU A 13 -8.05 1.93 1.97
C LEU A 13 -7.77 0.71 1.08
N PRO A 14 -8.79 -0.13 0.81
CA PRO A 14 -8.63 -1.25 -0.10
C PRO A 14 -8.32 -0.77 -1.51
N ASP A 15 -7.67 -1.65 -2.28
CA ASP A 15 -7.27 -1.35 -3.64
C ASP A 15 -8.49 -1.10 -4.55
N PRO A 16 -8.51 -0.07 -5.42
CA PRO A 16 -9.68 0.26 -6.22
C PRO A 16 -9.97 -0.76 -7.33
N LYS A 17 -9.01 -1.61 -7.73
CA LYS A 17 -9.18 -2.57 -8.82
C LYS A 17 -9.59 -3.94 -8.32
N TYR A 18 -8.96 -4.41 -7.24
CA TYR A 18 -9.20 -5.74 -6.68
C TYR A 18 -9.98 -5.74 -5.35
N GLY A 19 -10.18 -4.57 -4.73
CA GLY A 19 -10.88 -4.48 -3.44
C GLY A 19 -10.08 -5.02 -2.26
N ASP A 20 -8.83 -5.45 -2.48
CA ASP A 20 -8.01 -6.13 -1.49
C ASP A 20 -7.08 -5.16 -0.74
N GLU A 21 -7.10 -5.23 0.59
CA GLU A 21 -6.16 -4.47 1.44
C GLU A 21 -4.72 -4.96 1.31
N THR A 22 -4.51 -6.23 0.95
CA THR A 22 -3.19 -6.85 0.81
C THR A 22 -2.44 -6.26 -0.39
N ILE A 23 -3.13 -6.10 -1.52
CA ILE A 23 -2.60 -5.46 -2.72
C ILE A 23 -2.33 -3.98 -2.46
N ALA A 24 -3.24 -3.27 -1.79
CA ALA A 24 -3.02 -1.88 -1.41
C ALA A 24 -1.79 -1.71 -0.48
N LYS A 25 -1.58 -2.61 0.49
CA LYS A 25 -0.37 -2.65 1.33
C LYS A 25 0.87 -2.88 0.47
N PHE A 26 0.82 -3.82 -0.47
CA PHE A 26 1.94 -4.17 -1.33
C PHE A 26 2.34 -3.01 -2.26
N ILE A 27 1.38 -2.33 -2.89
CA ILE A 27 1.62 -1.14 -3.71
C ILE A 27 2.31 -0.05 -2.88
N ASN A 28 1.86 0.19 -1.64
CA ASN A 28 2.49 1.18 -0.76
C ASN A 28 3.93 0.83 -0.34
N ILE A 29 4.28 -0.46 -0.27
CA ILE A 29 5.64 -0.93 0.01
C ILE A 29 6.55 -0.78 -1.22
N VAL A 30 6.04 -1.11 -2.41
CA VAL A 30 6.77 -0.99 -3.68
C VAL A 30 6.96 0.48 -4.10
N MET A 31 6.03 1.35 -3.69
CA MET A 31 6.05 2.77 -4.03
C MET A 31 7.31 3.47 -3.51
N LYS A 32 8.10 4.01 -4.44
CA LYS A 32 9.29 4.83 -4.17
C LYS A 32 9.02 6.30 -4.49
N ASN A 33 9.49 7.22 -3.65
CA ASN A 33 9.34 8.67 -3.82
C ASN A 33 7.88 9.15 -4.00
N GLY A 34 6.90 8.44 -3.43
CA GLY A 34 5.48 8.82 -3.54
C GLY A 34 4.84 8.61 -4.91
N LYS A 35 5.49 7.89 -5.82
CA LYS A 35 4.99 7.62 -7.18
C LYS A 35 3.95 6.50 -7.21
N LYS A 36 2.71 6.79 -6.79
CA LYS A 36 1.62 5.79 -6.69
C LYS A 36 1.23 5.20 -8.04
N SER A 37 1.06 6.04 -9.07
CA SER A 37 0.66 5.58 -10.41
C SER A 37 1.69 4.60 -11.04
N VAL A 38 2.99 4.84 -10.83
CA VAL A 38 4.04 3.94 -11.31
C VAL A 38 4.03 2.63 -10.53
N ALA A 39 3.84 2.68 -9.21
CA ALA A 39 3.77 1.48 -8.37
C ALA A 39 2.53 0.62 -8.71
N GLU A 40 1.37 1.25 -8.94
CA GLU A 40 0.15 0.58 -9.40
C GLU A 40 0.38 -0.10 -10.76
N GLY A 41 1.02 0.59 -11.72
CA GLY A 41 1.34 0.02 -13.03
C GLY A 41 2.26 -1.21 -12.95
N ILE A 42 3.28 -1.18 -12.09
CA ILE A 42 4.20 -2.31 -11.90
C ILE A 42 3.46 -3.50 -11.26
N VAL A 43 2.69 -3.27 -10.19
CA VAL A 43 2.02 -4.34 -9.46
C VAL A 43 0.90 -4.96 -10.30
N TYR A 44 0.06 -4.15 -10.95
CA TYR A 44 -0.97 -4.67 -11.83
C TYR A 44 -0.40 -5.33 -13.09
N GLY A 45 0.73 -4.84 -13.61
CA GLY A 45 1.42 -5.45 -14.73
C GLY A 45 2.08 -6.79 -14.39
N ALA A 46 2.47 -7.01 -13.13
CA ALA A 46 3.04 -8.28 -12.67
C ALA A 46 2.00 -9.33 -12.26
N LEU A 47 0.73 -8.92 -12.10
CA LEU A 47 -0.40 -9.80 -11.80
C LEU A 47 -1.14 -10.29 -13.07
N ALA A 48 -0.78 -9.75 -14.24
CA ALA A 48 -1.26 -10.19 -15.54
C ALA A 48 -0.36 -11.30 -16.10
#